data_AF-A0A7Y9FKS0-F1
#
_entry.id   AF-A0A7Y9FKS0-F1
#
_cell.length_a   1.000
_cell.length_b   1.000
_cell.length_c   1.000
_cell.angle_alpha   90.00
_cell.angle_beta   90.00
_cell.angle_gamma   90.00
#
_symmetry.space_group_name_H-M   'P 1'
#
loop_
_entity.id
_entity.type
_entity.pdbx_description
1 polymer ?
#
loop_
_entity_poly.entity_id
_entity_poly.type
_entity_poly.pdbx_seq_one_letter_code
_entity_poly.pdbx_strand_id
1 'polypeptide(L)' 'MIKEHAVSNAVGDDEVAQRVAEPFARMAVQEKAGQLSDVLVFDNTTARSQPEASVAAVKVGAILFVSDPVEINRP' A
#
# COMPACT_ATOMS: atom_id res chain seq x y z
N MET A 1 10.66 -34.80 -3.42
CA MET A 1 9.38 -34.65 -4.12
C MET A 1 8.66 -33.45 -3.49
N ILE A 2 8.92 -32.24 -4.00
CA ILE A 2 8.31 -31.01 -3.47
C ILE A 2 6.94 -30.89 -4.15
N LYS A 3 5.87 -30.93 -3.35
CA LYS A 3 4.53 -30.59 -3.83
C LYS A 3 4.49 -29.09 -4.07
N GLU A 4 4.41 -28.67 -5.34
CA GLU A 4 4.10 -27.30 -5.69
C GLU A 4 2.66 -27.01 -5.26
N HIS A 5 2.50 -26.23 -4.18
CA HIS A 5 1.24 -25.59 -3.86
C HIS A 5 1.07 -24.39 -4.79
N ALA A 6 0.66 -24.65 -6.04
CA ALA A 6 0.14 -23.60 -6.89
C ALA A 6 -1.22 -23.15 -6.33
N VAL A 7 -1.19 -22.21 -5.38
CA VAL A 7 -2.39 -21.50 -4.95
C VAL A 7 -2.74 -20.48 -6.05
N SER A 8 -3.45 -20.94 -7.07
CA SER A 8 -4.11 -20.04 -8.03
C SER A 8 -5.45 -19.62 -7.45
N ASN A 9 -5.44 -18.70 -6.49
CA ASN A 9 -6.64 -18.00 -6.01
C ASN A 9 -6.78 -16.66 -6.76
N ALA A 10 -6.86 -16.70 -8.10
CA ALA A 10 -7.22 -15.51 -8.85
C ALA A 10 -8.68 -15.17 -8.54
N VAL A 11 -8.89 -14.17 -7.69
CA VAL A 11 -10.19 -13.55 -7.48
C VAL A 11 -10.59 -12.91 -8.81
N GLY A 12 -11.79 -13.24 -9.32
CA GLY A 12 -12.27 -12.69 -10.59
C GLY A 12 -12.60 -11.20 -10.48
N ASP A 13 -12.51 -10.48 -11.60
CA ASP A 13 -12.73 -9.03 -11.65
C ASP A 13 -14.10 -8.61 -11.10
N ASP A 14 -15.15 -9.40 -11.36
CA ASP A 14 -16.51 -9.15 -10.85
C ASP A 14 -16.57 -9.23 -9.31
N GLU A 15 -15.83 -10.16 -8.73
CA GLU A 15 -15.76 -10.33 -7.28
C GLU A 15 -14.99 -9.16 -6.64
N VAL A 16 -13.92 -8.69 -7.30
CA VAL A 16 -13.20 -7.48 -6.88
C VAL A 16 -14.11 -6.26 -6.95
N ALA A 17 -14.85 -6.10 -8.06
CA ALA A 17 -15.77 -4.98 -8.24
C ALA A 17 -16.84 -4.92 -7.14
N GLN A 18 -17.43 -6.07 -6.78
CA GLN A 18 -18.40 -6.16 -5.68
C GLN A 18 -17.78 -5.78 -4.33
N ARG A 19 -16.56 -6.25 -4.06
CA ARG A 19 -15.85 -5.94 -2.81
C ARG A 19 -15.47 -4.47 -2.67
N VAL A 20 -15.21 -3.78 -3.78
CA VAL A 20 -14.82 -2.36 -3.79
C VAL A 20 -16.02 -1.42 -3.78
N ALA A 21 -17.13 -1.80 -4.40
CA ALA A 21 -18.28 -0.91 -4.61
C ALA A 21 -18.87 -0.35 -3.31
N GLU A 22 -19.13 -1.19 -2.31
CA GLU A 22 -19.76 -0.77 -1.05
C GLU A 22 -18.83 0.11 -0.18
N PRO A 23 -17.54 -0.24 0.05
CA PRO A 23 -16.60 0.66 0.70
C PRO A 23 -16.44 2.00 -0.03
N PHE A 24 -16.28 1.98 -1.36
CA PHE A 24 -16.05 3.19 -2.15
C PHE A 24 -17.25 4.15 -2.14
N ALA A 25 -18.48 3.61 -2.06
CA ALA A 25 -19.69 4.42 -1.93
C ALA A 25 -19.78 5.15 -0.58
N ARG A 26 -19.21 4.58 0.49
CA ARG A 26 -19.21 5.17 1.84
C ARG A 26 -18.10 6.19 2.09
N MET A 27 -17.11 6.27 1.21
CA MET A 27 -15.97 7.19 1.37
C MET A 27 -16.34 8.64 1.08
N ALA A 28 -15.88 9.54 1.93
CA ALA A 28 -15.85 10.98 1.65
C ALA A 28 -14.87 11.29 0.50
N VAL A 29 -15.08 12.42 -0.17
CA VAL A 29 -14.25 12.85 -1.32
C VAL A 29 -12.77 12.93 -0.97
N GLN A 30 -12.46 13.40 0.23
CA GLN A 30 -11.10 13.55 0.75
C GLN A 30 -10.42 12.19 0.94
N GLU A 31 -11.16 11.18 1.38
CA GLU A 31 -10.64 9.83 1.56
C GLU A 31 -10.32 9.19 0.20
N LYS A 32 -11.18 9.44 -0.82
CA LYS A 32 -10.92 8.99 -2.20
C LYS A 32 -9.68 9.65 -2.78
N ALA A 33 -9.49 10.94 -2.54
CA ALA A 33 -8.29 11.66 -2.94
C ALA A 33 -7.04 11.13 -2.21
N GLY A 34 -7.17 10.79 -0.93
CA GLY A 34 -6.11 10.16 -0.14
C GLY A 34 -5.64 8.84 -0.74
N GLN A 35 -6.56 8.00 -1.25
CA GLN A 35 -6.21 6.73 -1.91
C GLN A 35 -5.33 6.88 -3.15
N LEU A 36 -5.29 8.07 -3.77
CA LEU A 36 -4.45 8.35 -4.94
C LEU A 36 -3.04 8.86 -4.57
N SER A 37 -2.74 8.96 -3.27
CA SER A 37 -1.52 9.59 -2.77
C SER A 37 -0.63 8.59 -2.03
N ASP A 38 0.67 8.69 -2.26
CA ASP A 38 1.68 7.83 -1.65
C ASP A 38 2.63 8.63 -0.76
N VAL A 39 3.06 8.04 0.34
CA VAL A 39 4.15 8.57 1.18
C VAL A 39 5.36 7.65 1.07
N LEU A 40 6.51 8.25 0.77
CA LEU A 40 7.80 7.57 0.74
C LEU A 40 8.48 7.71 2.10
N VAL A 41 8.87 6.58 2.68
CA VAL A 41 9.64 6.50 3.92
C VAL A 41 11.04 6.00 3.56
N PHE A 42 12.03 6.89 3.63
CA PHE A 42 13.43 6.54 3.36
C PHE A 42 14.13 6.11 4.65
N ASP A 43 14.75 4.93 4.63
CA ASP A 43 15.37 4.34 5.82
C ASP A 43 16.71 5.02 6.20
N ASN A 44 17.26 5.86 5.31
CA ASN A 44 18.59 6.46 5.46
C ASN A 44 18.59 7.93 5.92
N THR A 45 17.44 8.56 6.14
CA THR A 45 17.39 9.96 6.55
C THR A 45 17.37 10.09 8.08
N THR A 46 18.25 10.93 8.61
CA THR A 46 18.33 11.32 10.04
C THR A 46 17.01 11.86 10.61
N ALA A 47 16.03 12.16 9.76
CA ALA A 47 14.64 12.30 10.10
C ALA A 47 13.86 11.10 9.54
N ARG A 48 13.45 10.17 10.40
CA ARG A 48 12.46 9.14 10.03
C ARG A 48 11.14 9.87 9.77
N SER A 49 10.68 9.88 8.53
CA SER A 49 9.33 10.36 8.23
C SER A 49 8.34 9.55 9.09
N GLN A 50 7.41 10.23 9.78
CA GLN A 50 6.37 9.61 10.59
C GLN A 50 5.07 9.54 9.76
N PRO A 51 4.87 8.48 8.94
CA PRO A 51 3.69 8.36 8.09
C PRO A 51 2.39 8.23 8.91
N GLU A 52 2.47 7.91 10.20
CA GLU A 52 1.33 7.64 11.08
C GLU A 52 0.35 8.82 11.12
N ALA A 53 0.86 10.06 11.13
CA ALA A 53 0.00 11.26 11.10
C ALA A 53 -0.75 11.43 9.76
N SER A 54 -0.12 11.01 8.65
CA SER A 54 -0.73 11.10 7.31
C SER A 54 -1.76 9.99 7.09
N VAL A 55 -1.52 8.81 7.65
CA VAL A 55 -2.48 7.69 7.71
C VAL A 55 -3.68 8.07 8.56
N ALA A 56 -3.46 8.60 9.76
CA ALA A 56 -4.53 9.01 10.66
C ALA A 56 -5.42 10.12 10.07
N ALA A 57 -4.87 10.94 9.18
CA ALA A 57 -5.59 12.00 8.48
C ALA A 57 -6.30 11.54 7.18
N VAL A 58 -6.25 10.24 6.84
CA VAL A 58 -6.80 9.66 5.59
C VAL A 58 -6.27 10.34 4.31
N LYS A 59 -5.01 10.78 4.35
CA LYS A 59 -4.38 11.51 3.23
C LYS A 59 -3.56 10.63 2.30
N VAL A 60 -3.43 9.34 2.60
CA VAL A 60 -2.52 8.42 1.88
C VAL A 60 -3.18 7.07 1.65
N GLY A 61 -3.01 6.51 0.45
CA GLY A 61 -3.47 5.19 0.04
C GLY A 61 -2.38 4.13 0.23
N ALA A 62 -1.12 4.52 0.07
CA ALA A 62 0.01 3.64 0.31
C ALA A 62 1.17 4.33 1.04
N ILE A 63 1.95 3.51 1.73
CA ILE A 63 3.24 3.87 2.30
C ILE A 63 4.27 2.99 1.61
N LEU A 64 5.26 3.60 0.98
CA LEU A 64 6.36 2.88 0.36
C LEU A 64 7.62 3.07 1.20
N PHE A 65 8.16 1.97 1.68
CA PHE A 65 9.48 1.95 2.32
C PHE A 65 10.53 1.87 1.23
N VAL A 66 11.39 2.89 1.17
CA VAL A 66 12.45 2.99 0.18
C VAL A 66 13.78 2.80 0.90
N SER A 67 14.43 1.67 0.63
CA SER A 67 15.79 1.40 1.05
C SER A 67 16.77 1.83 -0.03
N ASP A 68 17.96 2.30 0.37
CA ASP A 68 19.02 2.60 -0.58
C ASP A 68 19.45 1.29 -1.28
N PRO A 69 19.41 1.21 -2.63
CA PRO A 69 19.86 0.02 -3.35
C PRO A 69 21.33 -0.33 -3.10
N VAL A 70 22.15 0.62 -2.65
CA VAL A 70 23.53 0.38 -2.21
C VAL A 70 23.58 -0.37 -0.88
N GLU A 71 22.60 -0.18 0.00
CA GLU A 71 22.51 -0.90 1.28
C GLU A 71 21.95 -2.32 1.11
N ILE A 72 21.00 -2.52 0.19
CA ILE A 72 20.40 -3.84 -0.08
C ILE A 72 21.40 -4.80 -0.77
N ASN A 73 22.30 -4.27 -1.60
CA ASN A 73 23.22 -5.08 -2.41
C ASN A 73 24.62 -5.29 -1.77
N ARG A 74 24.78 -5.05 -0.46
CA ARG A 74 26.04 -5.41 0.23
C ARG A 74 26.12 -6.94 0.38
N PRO A 75 27.23 -7.58 -0.04
CA PRO A 75 27.43 -9.02 0.12
C PRO A 75 27.57 -9.45 1.58
#